data_AF-A0A8C9H7K9-F1
#
_entry.id   AF-A0A8C9H7K9-F1
#
_cell.length_a   1.000
_cell.length_b   1.000
_cell.length_c   1.000
_cell.angle_alpha   90.00
_cell.angle_beta   90.00
_cell.angle_gamma   90.00
#
_symmetry.space_group_name_H-M   'P 1'
#
loop_
_entity.id
_entity.type
_entity.pdbx_description
1 polymer ?
#
loop_
_entity_poly.entity_id
_entity_poly.type
_entity_poly.pdbx_seq_one_letter_code
_entity_poly.pdbx_strand_id
1 'polypeptide(L)' 'MKRVEEMKQKRQAKFITNRLKKNKELQKVQDIKVKQNLHLIRAPLAGKGKQLEEKTVQQLQEDADIEDAS' A
#
# COMPACT_ATOMS: atom_id res chain seq x y z
N MET A 1 35.78 -31.20 14.48
CA MET A 1 35.24 -30.48 13.30
C MET A 1 33.83 -29.90 13.54
N LYS A 2 32.84 -30.69 14.02
CA LYS A 2 31.44 -30.23 14.23
C LYS A 2 31.28 -28.86 14.92
N ARG A 3 31.94 -28.65 16.07
CA ARG A 3 31.85 -27.39 16.84
C ARG A 3 32.36 -26.16 16.08
N VAL A 4 33.36 -26.34 15.21
CA VAL A 4 33.92 -25.25 14.39
C VAL A 4 32.94 -24.87 13.27
N GLU A 5 32.29 -25.85 12.66
CA GLU A 5 31.29 -25.63 11.61
C GLU A 5 30.05 -24.92 12.15
N GLU A 6 29.57 -25.32 13.33
CA GLU A 6 28.46 -24.64 14.02
C GLU A 6 28.80 -23.17 14.33
N MET A 7 30.02 -22.90 14.83
CA MET A 7 30.48 -21.53 15.08
C MET A 7 30.56 -20.72 13.78
N LYS A 8 31.02 -21.34 12.68
CA LYS A 8 31.10 -20.70 11.37
C LYS A 8 29.71 -20.35 10.85
N GLN A 9 28.77 -21.30 10.87
CA GLN A 9 27.38 -21.08 10.44
C GLN A 9 26.70 -19.99 11.27
N LYS A 10 26.84 -20.02 12.60
CA LYS A 10 26.27 -19.01 13.49
C LYS A 10 26.80 -17.61 13.21
N ARG A 11 28.11 -17.48 12.94
CA ARG A 11 28.74 -16.19 12.58
C ARG A 11 28.27 -15.69 11.23
N GLN A 12 28.19 -16.56 10.22
CA GLN A 12 27.70 -16.21 8.88
C GLN A 12 26.24 -15.76 8.93
N ALA A 13 25.37 -16.51 9.62
CA ALA A 13 23.97 -16.13 9.80
C ALA A 13 23.84 -14.76 10.48
N LYS A 14 24.61 -14.50 11.54
CA LYS A 14 24.62 -13.18 12.22
C LYS A 14 25.12 -12.06 11.30
N PHE A 15 26.12 -12.32 10.47
CA PHE A 15 26.62 -11.35 9.50
C PHE A 15 25.56 -10.99 8.46
N ILE A 16 24.89 -12.00 7.91
CA ILE A 16 23.83 -11.82 6.91
C ILE A 16 22.65 -11.05 7.51
N THR A 17 22.16 -11.43 8.69
CA THR A 17 21.01 -10.74 9.32
C THR A 17 21.34 -9.29 9.66
N ASN A 18 22.52 -9.02 10.20
CA ASN A 18 22.96 -7.65 10.49
C ASN A 18 23.05 -6.79 9.22
N ARG A 19 23.54 -7.36 8.11
CA ARG A 19 23.59 -6.66 6.82
C ARG A 19 22.19 -6.35 6.29
N LEU A 20 21.28 -7.33 6.34
CA LEU A 20 19.90 -7.16 5.86
C LEU A 20 19.10 -6.16 6.72
N LYS A 21 19.36 -6.11 8.03
CA LYS A 21 18.66 -5.19 8.95
C LYS A 21 18.92 -3.72 8.61
N LYS A 22 20.13 -3.37 8.17
CA LYS A 22 20.48 -1.99 7.75
C LYS A 22 19.63 -1.50 6.58
N ASN A 23 19.33 -2.36 5.59
CA ASN A 23 18.50 -1.98 4.46
C ASN A 23 17.06 -1.63 4.88
N LYS A 24 16.52 -2.28 5.93
CA LYS A 24 15.18 -1.94 6.45
C LYS A 24 15.12 -0.52 7.01
N GLU A 25 16.19 -0.04 7.64
CA GLU A 25 16.25 1.33 8.16
C GLU A 25 16.31 2.35 7.02
N LEU A 26 17.13 2.09 6.00
CA LEU A 26 17.18 2.92 4.79
C LEU A 26 15.84 2.96 4.07
N GLN A 27 15.15 1.83 3.98
CA GLN A 27 13.82 1.75 3.38
C GLN A 27 12.80 2.60 4.15
N LYS A 28 12.78 2.54 5.49
CA LYS A 28 11.90 3.39 6.30
C LYS A 28 12.13 4.88 6.05
N VAL A 29 13.38 5.31 5.89
CA VAL A 29 13.70 6.71 5.58
C VAL A 29 13.20 7.09 4.18
N GLN A 30 13.33 6.18 3.21
CA GLN A 30 12.77 6.38 1.86
C GLN A 30 11.25 6.42 1.86
N ASP A 31 10.58 5.58 2.65
CA ASP A 31 9.11 5.58 2.78
C ASP A 31 8.60 6.91 3.34
N ILE A 32 9.35 7.56 4.24
CA ILE A 32 9.02 8.92 4.72
C ILE A 32 9.16 9.96 3.60
N LYS A 33 10.12 9.79 2.68
CA LYS A 33 10.32 10.69 1.53
C LYS A 33 9.09 10.74 0.62
N VAL A 34 8.25 9.70 0.62
CA VAL A 34 6.97 9.66 -0.11
C VAL A 34 6.07 10.86 0.22
N LYS A 35 6.19 11.44 1.43
CA LYS A 35 5.47 12.66 1.81
C LYS A 35 5.72 13.84 0.87
N GLN A 36 6.92 13.93 0.27
CA GLN A 36 7.25 14.99 -0.69
C GLN A 36 6.50 14.83 -2.02
N ASN A 37 6.16 13.58 -2.38
CA ASN A 37 5.54 13.21 -3.65
C ASN A 37 4.06 12.84 -3.48
N LEU A 38 3.41 13.34 -2.43
CA LEU A 38 2.03 12.97 -2.08
C LEU A 38 1.05 13.18 -3.25
N HIS A 39 1.31 14.17 -4.10
CA HIS A 39 0.51 14.50 -5.28
C HIS A 39 0.48 13.39 -6.35
N LEU A 40 1.48 12.51 -6.41
CA LEU A 40 1.52 11.38 -7.34
C LEU A 40 0.65 10.20 -6.87
N ILE A 41 0.27 10.21 -5.59
CA ILE A 41 -0.51 9.12 -5.00
C ILE A 41 -1.98 9.50 -5.08
N ARG A 42 -2.74 8.72 -5.86
CA ARG A 42 -4.19 8.79 -5.82
C ARG A 42 -4.66 8.31 -4.45
N ALA A 43 -5.35 9.17 -3.70
CA ALA A 43 -5.90 8.77 -2.41
C ALA A 43 -6.83 7.55 -2.58
N PRO A 44 -6.87 6.59 -1.65
CA PRO A 44 -7.74 5.41 -1.75
C PRO A 44 -9.24 5.73 -1.91
N LEU A 45 -9.64 6.93 -1.51
CA LEU A 45 -11.01 7.44 -1.62
C LEU A 45 -11.21 8.37 -2.84
N ALA A 46 -10.14 8.71 -3.56
CA ALA A 46 -10.22 9.60 -4.72
C ALA A 46 -11.00 8.92 -5.86
N GLY A 47 -12.24 9.36 -6.06
CA GLY A 47 -13.19 8.80 -7.03
C GLY A 47 -14.41 8.14 -6.41
N LYS A 48 -14.43 7.87 -5.09
CA LYS A 48 -15.63 7.33 -4.43
C LYS A 48 -16.79 8.33 -4.41
N GLY A 49 -16.50 9.63 -4.27
CA GLY A 49 -17.50 10.69 -4.37
C GLY A 49 -18.19 10.68 -5.73
N LYS A 50 -17.40 10.66 -6.82
CA LYS A 50 -17.93 10.55 -8.19
C LYS A 50 -18.76 9.29 -8.42
N GLN A 51 -18.32 8.14 -7.88
CA GLN A 51 -19.09 6.89 -7.97
C GLN A 51 -20.40 6.92 -7.19
N LEU A 52 -20.44 7.63 -6.05
CA LEU A 52 -21.68 7.83 -5.30
C LEU A 52 -22.63 8.77 -6.05
N GLU A 53 -22.11 9.87 -6.57
CA GLU A 53 -22.86 10.82 -7.39
C GLU A 53 -23.46 10.13 -8.62
N GLU A 54 -22.68 9.34 -9.36
CA GLU A 54 -23.17 8.56 -10.51
C GLU A 54 -24.29 7.58 -10.13
N LYS A 55 -24.17 6.89 -8.99
CA LYS A 55 -25.21 5.99 -8.48
C LYS A 55 -26.49 6.74 -8.10
N THR A 56 -26.37 7.90 -7.46
CA THR A 56 -27.54 8.72 -7.12
C THR A 56 -28.22 9.26 -8.37
N VAL A 57 -27.45 9.64 -9.41
CA VAL A 57 -28.01 10.12 -10.68
C VAL A 57 -28.72 8.99 -11.43
N GLN A 58 -28.15 7.78 -11.45
CA GLN A 58 -28.81 6.61 -12.05
C GLN A 58 -30.13 6.28 -11.35
N GLN A 59 -30.14 6.30 -10.01
CA GLN A 59 -31.35 6.00 -9.25
C GLN A 59 -32.45 7.04 -9.47
N LEU A 60 -32.10 8.33 -9.54
CA LEU A 60 -33.05 9.40 -9.88
C LEU A 60 -33.59 9.30 -11.32
N GLN A 61 -32.78 8.82 -12.27
CA GLN A 61 -33.22 8.57 -13.64
C GLN A 61 -34.21 7.40 -13.69
N GLU A 62 -33.90 6.30 -13.00
CA GLU A 62 -34.78 5.13 -12.90
C GLU A 62 -36.13 5.49 -12.26
N ASP A 63 -36.13 6.29 -11.18
CA ASP A 63 -37.34 6.73 -10.51
C ASP A 63 -38.20 7.65 -11.41
N ALA A 64 -37.57 8.55 -12.18
CA ALA A 64 -38.26 9.44 -13.13
C ALA A 64 -38.85 8.68 -14.32
N ASP A 65 -38.13 7.69 -14.86
CA ASP A 65 -38.59 6.87 -15.98
C ASP A 65 -39.80 5.99 -15.58
N ILE A 66 -39.91 5.63 -14.29
CA ILE A 66 -41.07 4.91 -13.73
C ILE A 66 -42.29 5.83 -13.55
N GLU A 67 -42.09 7.08 -13.13
CA GLU A 67 -43.18 8.07 -13.01
C GLU A 67 -43.76 8.48 -14.37
N ASP A 68 -42.94 8.65 -15.41
CA ASP A 68 -43.38 9.03 -16.77
C ASP A 68 -44.10 7.89 -17.52
N ALA A 69 -43.96 6.64 -17.06
CA ALA A 69 -44.58 5.46 -17.66
C ALA A 69 -45.93 5.05 -17.02
N SER A 70 -46.39 5.77 -15.99
CA SER A 70 -47.60 5.45 -15.21
C SER A 70 -48.75 6.42 -15.42
#